data_AF-A0A4P6MQ09-F1
#
_entry.id   AF-A0A4P6MQ09-F1
#
_cell.length_a   1.000
_cell.length_b   1.000
_cell.length_c   1.000
_cell.angle_alpha   90.00
_cell.angle_beta   90.00
_cell.angle_gamma   90.00
#
_symmetry.space_group_name_H-M   'P 1'
#
loop_
_entity.id
_entity.type
_entity.pdbx_description
1 polymer ?
#
loop_
_entity_poly.entity_id
_entity_poly.type
_entity_poly.pdbx_seq_one_letter_code
_entity_poly.pdbx_strand_id
1 'polypeptide(L)'
;MIGPEFSRIFAEIILQRANRTFLKKMSEDHGLKHRSDFQAFRYVDDYFIFCTSDVDPDTVEKTLGLVLREMKLSINSGKGEKIDKPIITSLTIAKNSIREALSSNIEVETIEFENPSDPTDPFIVYHPKVRAMSLIVEFKSILKRNDVEYKNILNYTFAALERNACSIIDKFTASSAQHRSDKTLIKALLGILEFAFFIYAAEPRVNISVRLARLVSMLVDELHRLGVNRDLKHQVMKYAFDNLTRQLRKSSSKQNPNIEVMYLVLALRKLGREYLLPESILASYFGFIYDDHAKKYVDGQSFDYFAVTVLLSYTTSKKRYSGLRTAAEACILDRLNSRSSYARRDSELVMTYLDLVTCPYVSMATKMKLASAYGQSVFQLWALIACSDYWFTDWHGFDLSLSLDKKRTREVY
;
A
#
# COMPACT_ATOMS: atom_id res chain seq x y z
N MET A 1 27.66 3.39 -11.99
CA MET A 1 26.80 2.74 -13.00
C MET A 1 26.51 1.34 -12.52
N ILE A 2 25.26 1.08 -12.17
CA ILE A 2 24.81 -0.19 -11.58
C ILE A 2 24.39 -1.12 -12.74
N GLY A 3 24.64 -2.42 -12.61
CA GLY A 3 24.51 -3.44 -13.68
C GLY A 3 23.26 -3.46 -14.59
N PRO A 4 22.08 -2.95 -14.19
CA PRO A 4 20.91 -2.84 -15.08
C PRO A 4 21.07 -1.81 -16.21
N GLU A 5 21.82 -0.73 -16.00
CA GLU A 5 21.91 0.39 -16.94
C GLU A 5 22.73 0.01 -18.18
N PHE A 6 23.87 -0.65 -17.96
CA PHE A 6 24.74 -1.10 -19.04
C PHE A 6 24.06 -2.15 -19.91
N SER A 7 23.43 -3.16 -19.29
CA SER A 7 22.65 -4.19 -19.99
C SER A 7 21.52 -3.60 -20.83
N ARG A 8 20.85 -2.54 -20.32
CA ARG A 8 19.80 -1.84 -21.07
C ARG A 8 20.33 -1.16 -22.32
N ILE A 9 21.54 -0.60 -22.29
CA ILE A 9 22.17 -0.01 -23.48
C ILE A 9 22.38 -1.07 -24.57
N PHE A 10 22.89 -2.27 -24.23
CA PHE A 10 23.07 -3.34 -25.22
C PHE A 10 21.75 -3.86 -25.76
N ALA A 11 20.76 -4.08 -24.89
CA ALA A 11 19.42 -4.49 -25.32
C ALA A 11 18.82 -3.47 -26.29
N GLU A 12 18.98 -2.18 -25.99
CA GLU A 12 18.50 -1.09 -26.83
C GLU A 12 19.20 -1.07 -28.21
N ILE A 13 20.52 -1.27 -28.28
CA ILE A 13 21.26 -1.36 -29.56
C ILE A 13 20.74 -2.51 -30.43
N ILE A 14 20.54 -3.69 -29.83
CA ILE A 14 20.02 -4.88 -30.51
C ILE A 14 18.61 -4.61 -31.05
N LEU A 15 17.71 -4.06 -30.22
CA LEU A 15 16.33 -3.80 -30.59
C LEU A 15 16.20 -2.64 -31.58
N GLN A 16 17.07 -1.62 -31.54
CA GLN A 16 17.10 -0.57 -32.57
C GLN A 16 17.47 -1.13 -33.95
N ARG A 17 18.39 -2.08 -34.01
CA ARG A 17 18.71 -2.79 -35.25
C ARG A 17 17.49 -3.59 -35.74
N ALA A 18 16.82 -4.33 -34.85
CA ALA A 18 15.58 -5.03 -35.20
C ALA A 18 14.51 -4.07 -35.74
N ASN A 19 14.31 -2.91 -35.09
CA ASN A 19 13.34 -1.91 -35.55
C ASN A 19 13.65 -1.41 -36.97
N ARG A 20 14.92 -1.06 -37.25
CA ARG A 20 15.32 -0.61 -38.59
C ARG A 20 15.11 -1.69 -39.65
N THR A 21 15.48 -2.94 -39.35
CA THR A 21 15.28 -4.06 -40.28
C THR A 21 13.79 -4.33 -40.52
N PHE A 22 12.97 -4.29 -39.48
CA PHE A 22 11.52 -4.44 -39.58
C PHE A 22 10.91 -3.39 -40.51
N LEU A 23 11.21 -2.10 -40.27
CA LEU A 23 10.69 -1.03 -41.13
C LEU A 23 11.16 -1.16 -42.59
N LYS A 24 12.40 -1.59 -42.80
CA LYS A 24 12.95 -1.85 -44.13
C LYS A 24 12.19 -2.96 -44.85
N LYS A 25 11.99 -4.12 -44.20
CA LYS A 25 11.23 -5.25 -44.77
C LYS A 25 9.77 -4.91 -45.04
N MET A 26 9.13 -4.16 -44.14
CA MET A 26 7.75 -3.69 -44.36
C MET A 26 7.63 -2.86 -45.64
N SER A 27 8.62 -2.00 -45.93
CA SER A 27 8.63 -1.19 -47.15
C SER A 27 9.04 -1.97 -48.40
N GLU A 28 10.06 -2.83 -48.31
CA GLU A 28 10.63 -3.52 -49.49
C GLU A 28 9.81 -4.76 -49.90
N ASP A 29 9.38 -5.56 -48.93
CA ASP A 29 8.73 -6.85 -49.19
C ASP A 29 7.20 -6.70 -49.33
N HIS A 30 6.61 -5.71 -48.66
CA HIS A 30 5.16 -5.53 -48.59
C HIS A 30 4.67 -4.19 -49.15
N GLY A 31 5.56 -3.25 -49.50
CA GLY A 31 5.19 -1.92 -49.99
C GLY A 31 4.52 -1.03 -48.94
N LEU A 32 4.55 -1.41 -47.66
CA LEU A 32 3.88 -0.72 -46.56
C LEU A 32 4.79 0.32 -45.91
N LYS A 33 4.29 1.55 -45.78
CA LYS A 33 5.02 2.71 -45.29
C LYS A 33 4.68 3.02 -43.83
N HIS A 34 5.73 3.18 -43.03
CA HIS A 34 5.58 3.64 -41.65
C HIS A 34 5.11 5.10 -41.60
N ARG A 35 4.14 5.37 -40.71
CA ARG A 35 3.48 6.67 -40.49
C ARG A 35 2.46 7.03 -41.58
N SER A 36 2.15 6.11 -42.49
CA SER A 36 0.94 6.17 -43.32
C SER A 36 0.07 4.93 -43.14
N ASP A 37 0.62 3.74 -43.43
CA ASP A 37 -0.15 2.50 -43.51
C ASP A 37 -0.14 1.78 -42.15
N PHE A 38 0.99 1.88 -41.45
CA PHE A 38 1.10 1.43 -40.07
C PHE A 38 2.02 2.34 -39.25
N GLN A 39 1.86 2.32 -37.93
CA GLN A 39 2.72 3.04 -37.00
C GLN A 39 3.15 2.11 -35.87
N ALA A 40 4.46 1.90 -35.74
CA ALA A 40 5.04 1.07 -34.69
C ALA A 40 5.71 1.93 -33.62
N PHE A 41 5.41 1.65 -32.36
CA PHE A 41 6.06 2.21 -31.19
C PHE A 41 6.66 1.05 -30.38
N ARG A 42 7.79 1.31 -29.71
CA ARG A 42 8.40 0.35 -28.79
C ARG A 42 8.75 1.05 -27.49
N TYR A 43 8.38 0.43 -26.37
CA TYR A 43 8.80 0.83 -25.03
C TYR A 43 9.58 -0.32 -24.41
N VAL A 44 10.91 -0.16 -24.29
CA VAL A 44 11.82 -1.24 -23.89
C VAL A 44 11.64 -2.46 -24.79
N ASP A 45 11.03 -3.54 -24.32
CA ASP A 45 10.79 -4.79 -25.05
C ASP A 45 9.34 -4.93 -25.57
N ASP A 46 8.44 -4.01 -25.20
CA ASP A 46 7.04 -4.02 -25.63
C ASP A 46 6.84 -3.27 -26.96
N TYR A 47 6.17 -3.90 -27.92
CA TYR A 47 5.78 -3.31 -29.20
C TYR A 47 4.29 -2.97 -29.24
N PHE A 48 3.96 -1.77 -29.73
CA PHE A 48 2.60 -1.31 -29.99
C PHE A 48 2.51 -0.91 -31.46
N ILE A 49 1.72 -1.64 -32.24
CA ILE A 49 1.61 -1.40 -33.69
C ILE A 49 0.17 -1.09 -34.06
N PHE A 50 -0.03 0.04 -34.72
CA PHE A 50 -1.32 0.52 -35.18
C PHE A 50 -1.37 0.42 -36.70
N CYS A 51 -2.35 -0.31 -37.22
CA CYS A 51 -2.56 -0.51 -38.64
C CYS A 51 -3.79 0.26 -39.13
N THR A 52 -3.79 0.69 -40.40
CA THR A 52 -5.01 1.11 -41.08
C THR A 52 -5.89 -0.11 -41.39
N SER A 53 -7.15 0.12 -41.80
CA SER A 53 -8.10 -0.96 -42.15
C SER A 53 -7.61 -1.85 -43.28
N ASP A 54 -6.73 -1.32 -44.14
CA ASP A 54 -6.30 -1.97 -45.37
C ASP A 54 -5.02 -2.79 -45.17
N VAL A 55 -4.45 -2.75 -43.96
CA VAL A 55 -3.23 -3.48 -43.59
C VAL A 55 -3.59 -4.67 -42.73
N ASP A 56 -3.24 -5.86 -43.21
CA ASP A 56 -3.36 -7.10 -42.45
C ASP A 56 -2.37 -7.12 -41.26
N PRO A 57 -2.86 -7.10 -40.00
CA PRO A 57 -2.00 -7.14 -38.81
C PRO A 57 -1.17 -8.41 -38.71
N ASP A 58 -1.63 -9.55 -39.24
CA ASP A 58 -0.89 -10.82 -39.21
C ASP A 58 0.39 -10.73 -40.02
N THR A 59 0.34 -10.06 -41.17
CA THR A 59 1.52 -9.77 -41.98
C THR A 59 2.55 -8.95 -41.19
N VAL A 60 2.09 -7.91 -40.48
CA VAL A 60 2.97 -7.05 -39.67
C VAL A 60 3.62 -7.82 -38.51
N GLU A 61 2.82 -8.58 -37.76
CA GLU A 61 3.28 -9.40 -36.64
C GLU A 61 4.28 -10.47 -37.09
N LYS A 62 3.98 -11.16 -38.20
CA LYS A 62 4.85 -12.19 -38.78
C LYS A 62 6.19 -11.61 -39.20
N THR A 63 6.19 -10.46 -39.87
CA THR A 63 7.42 -9.80 -40.32
C THR A 63 8.28 -9.34 -39.15
N LEU A 64 7.66 -8.75 -38.11
CA LEU A 64 8.38 -8.42 -36.86
C LEU A 64 8.96 -9.69 -36.21
N GLY A 65 8.17 -10.76 -36.10
CA GLY A 65 8.59 -12.02 -35.52
C GLY A 65 9.73 -12.72 -36.28
N LEU A 66 9.82 -12.53 -37.60
CA LEU A 66 10.94 -13.01 -38.41
C LEU A 66 12.21 -12.20 -38.15
N VAL A 67 12.10 -10.87 -38.08
CA VAL A 67 13.23 -9.97 -37.80
C VAL A 67 13.78 -10.19 -36.39
N LEU A 68 12.93 -10.37 -35.39
CA LEU A 68 13.35 -10.69 -34.03
C LEU A 68 14.10 -12.04 -33.97
N ARG A 69 13.67 -13.03 -34.76
CA ARG A 69 14.32 -14.36 -34.84
C ARG A 69 15.75 -14.29 -35.36
N GLU A 70 16.07 -13.37 -36.28
CA GLU A 70 17.46 -13.14 -36.75
C GLU A 70 18.39 -12.76 -35.59
N MET A 71 17.84 -12.14 -34.54
CA MET A 71 18.56 -11.71 -33.34
C MET A 71 18.39 -12.69 -32.17
N LYS A 72 17.89 -13.91 -32.44
CA LYS A 72 17.55 -14.94 -31.43
C LYS A 72 16.50 -14.50 -30.40
N LEU A 73 15.62 -13.57 -30.77
CA LEU A 73 14.46 -13.15 -29.99
C LEU A 73 13.18 -13.75 -30.59
N SER A 74 12.15 -13.91 -29.77
CA SER A 74 10.84 -14.41 -30.20
C SER A 74 9.71 -13.62 -29.55
N ILE A 75 8.62 -13.47 -30.30
CA ILE A 75 7.37 -12.92 -29.77
C ILE A 75 6.69 -14.04 -28.97
N ASN A 76 6.23 -13.72 -27.77
CA ASN A 76 5.38 -14.62 -27.00
C ASN A 76 3.93 -14.45 -27.48
N SER A 77 3.47 -15.35 -28.34
CA SER A 77 2.11 -15.32 -28.90
C SER A 77 1.01 -15.40 -27.83
N GLY A 78 1.29 -15.97 -26.65
CA GLY A 78 0.34 -16.00 -25.53
C GLY A 78 0.17 -14.64 -24.81
N LYS A 79 0.97 -13.62 -25.17
CA LYS A 79 0.88 -12.26 -24.61
C LYS A 79 0.45 -11.21 -25.64
N GLY A 80 0.36 -11.56 -26.92
CA GLY A 80 -0.09 -10.65 -27.96
C GLY A 80 -1.61 -10.44 -27.88
N GLU A 81 -2.05 -9.20 -28.05
CA GLU A 81 -3.46 -8.84 -28.11
C GLU A 81 -3.72 -8.01 -29.37
N LYS A 82 -4.73 -8.41 -30.16
CA LYS A 82 -5.23 -7.61 -31.29
C LYS A 82 -6.45 -6.84 -30.81
N ILE A 83 -6.42 -5.52 -30.99
CA ILE A 83 -7.47 -4.61 -30.55
C ILE A 83 -7.98 -3.83 -31.75
N ASP A 84 -9.25 -4.03 -32.10
CA ASP A 84 -9.93 -3.25 -33.12
C ASP A 84 -10.41 -1.91 -32.57
N LYS A 85 -10.64 -0.93 -33.45
CA LYS A 85 -11.26 0.34 -33.04
C LYS A 85 -12.72 0.09 -32.63
N PRO A 86 -13.22 0.74 -31.56
CA PRO A 86 -12.53 1.72 -30.71
C PRO A 86 -11.49 1.08 -29.76
N ILE A 87 -10.31 1.71 -29.65
CA ILE A 87 -9.21 1.21 -28.81
C ILE A 87 -9.58 1.41 -27.33
N ILE A 88 -10.29 0.44 -26.76
CA ILE A 88 -10.68 0.42 -25.36
C ILE A 88 -10.42 -0.97 -24.78
N THR A 89 -9.63 -1.02 -23.71
CA THR A 89 -9.31 -2.27 -23.03
C THR A 89 -10.38 -2.61 -22.01
N SER A 90 -10.56 -3.90 -21.70
CA SER A 90 -11.45 -4.36 -20.64
C SER A 90 -11.13 -3.72 -19.29
N LEU A 91 -9.84 -3.42 -19.04
CA LEU A 91 -9.41 -2.70 -17.84
C LEU A 91 -9.93 -1.25 -17.82
N THR A 92 -9.88 -0.54 -18.95
CA THR A 92 -10.42 0.82 -19.07
C THR A 92 -11.94 0.83 -18.88
N ILE A 93 -12.65 -0.12 -19.49
CA ILE A 93 -14.10 -0.28 -19.30
C ILE A 93 -14.41 -0.52 -17.82
N ALA A 94 -13.71 -1.47 -17.18
CA ALA A 94 -13.91 -1.76 -15.76
C ALA A 94 -13.64 -0.56 -14.86
N LYS A 95 -12.61 0.26 -15.12
CA LYS A 95 -12.32 1.49 -14.36
C LYS A 95 -13.47 2.50 -14.47
N ASN A 96 -14.03 2.66 -15.67
CA ASN A 96 -15.17 3.56 -15.89
C ASN A 96 -16.42 3.04 -15.17
N SER A 97 -16.74 1.74 -15.31
CA SER A 97 -17.88 1.13 -14.61
C SER A 97 -17.72 1.19 -13.08
N ILE A 98 -16.50 1.07 -12.55
CA ILE A 98 -16.25 1.22 -11.10
C ILE A 98 -16.46 2.66 -10.66
N ARG A 99 -16.06 3.64 -11.47
CA ARG A 99 -16.33 5.05 -11.18
C ARG A 99 -17.83 5.29 -11.10
N GLU A 100 -18.59 4.77 -12.05
CA GLU A 100 -20.05 4.87 -12.07
C GLU A 100 -20.69 4.18 -10.87
N ALA A 101 -20.24 2.96 -10.54
CA ALA A 101 -20.70 2.23 -9.35
C ALA A 101 -20.39 2.98 -8.05
N LEU A 102 -19.22 3.61 -7.94
CA LEU A 102 -18.89 4.44 -6.79
C LEU A 102 -19.79 5.67 -6.72
N SER A 103 -19.98 6.38 -7.82
CA SER A 103 -20.84 7.57 -7.86
C SER A 103 -22.31 7.25 -7.56
N SER A 104 -22.82 6.10 -8.00
CA SER A 104 -24.20 5.69 -7.75
C SER A 104 -24.40 5.17 -6.32
N ASN A 105 -23.39 4.55 -5.71
CA ASN A 105 -23.54 3.96 -4.37
C ASN A 105 -22.98 4.84 -3.24
N ILE A 106 -22.21 5.89 -3.56
CA ILE A 106 -21.67 6.88 -2.62
C ILE A 106 -22.27 8.25 -3.00
N GLU A 107 -23.44 8.52 -2.43
CA GLU A 107 -24.20 9.73 -2.70
C GLU A 107 -24.04 10.72 -1.55
N VAL A 108 -24.07 12.01 -1.87
CA VAL A 108 -24.16 13.07 -0.87
C VAL A 108 -25.33 13.93 -1.26
N GLU A 109 -26.46 13.72 -0.59
CA GLU A 109 -27.69 14.46 -0.82
C GLU A 109 -27.55 15.88 -0.27
N THR A 110 -27.99 16.87 -1.05
CA THR A 110 -28.00 18.28 -0.67
C THR A 110 -29.40 18.61 -0.18
N ILE A 111 -29.52 19.07 1.05
CA ILE A 111 -30.79 19.52 1.63
C ILE A 111 -30.66 21.01 1.92
N GLU A 112 -31.51 21.80 1.28
CA GLU A 112 -31.61 23.23 1.51
C GLU A 112 -32.68 23.50 2.56
N PHE A 113 -32.33 24.30 3.55
CA PHE A 113 -33.25 24.74 4.59
C PHE A 113 -33.40 26.25 4.50
N GLU A 114 -34.64 26.72 4.60
CA GLU A 114 -34.93 28.14 4.75
C GLU A 114 -34.31 28.64 6.06
N ASN A 115 -33.57 29.74 5.97
CA ASN A 115 -33.02 30.38 7.15
C ASN A 115 -34.13 31.20 7.83
N PRO A 116 -34.50 30.88 9.09
CA PRO A 116 -35.59 31.57 9.78
C PRO A 116 -35.33 33.06 10.00
N SER A 117 -34.06 33.49 9.94
CA SER A 117 -33.65 34.89 10.15
C SER A 117 -33.54 35.69 8.84
N ASP A 118 -33.31 35.03 7.71
CA ASP A 118 -33.22 35.65 6.39
C ASP A 118 -33.66 34.65 5.29
N PRO A 119 -34.91 34.74 4.79
CA PRO A 119 -35.42 33.85 3.74
C PRO A 119 -34.63 33.92 2.42
N THR A 120 -33.78 34.93 2.22
CA THR A 120 -32.97 35.09 1.01
C THR A 120 -31.61 34.39 1.08
N ASP A 121 -31.24 33.86 2.25
CA ASP A 121 -29.97 33.15 2.48
C ASP A 121 -30.22 31.74 3.06
N PRO A 122 -30.70 30.77 2.25
CA PRO A 122 -30.92 29.40 2.71
C PRO A 122 -29.59 28.72 3.06
N PHE A 123 -29.61 27.87 4.09
CA PHE A 123 -28.42 27.11 4.46
C PHE A 123 -28.48 25.67 3.95
N ILE A 124 -27.31 25.14 3.58
CA ILE A 124 -27.16 23.82 2.98
C ILE A 124 -26.67 22.81 4.03
N VAL A 125 -27.28 21.63 4.03
CA VAL A 125 -26.84 20.46 4.79
C VAL A 125 -26.60 19.30 3.83
N TYR A 126 -25.44 18.66 3.97
CA TYR A 126 -25.08 17.50 3.17
C TYR A 126 -25.32 16.20 3.94
N HIS A 127 -26.10 15.29 3.35
CA HIS A 127 -26.44 13.99 3.91
C HIS A 127 -25.73 12.87 3.14
N PRO A 128 -24.55 12.41 3.59
CA PRO A 128 -23.84 11.34 2.89
C PRO A 128 -24.52 9.98 3.12
N LYS A 129 -24.63 9.19 2.05
CA LYS A 129 -25.22 7.86 2.04
C LYS A 129 -24.34 6.90 1.25
N VAL A 130 -23.95 5.79 1.88
CA VAL A 130 -23.12 4.76 1.25
C VAL A 130 -23.85 3.42 1.26
N ARG A 131 -24.16 2.92 0.07
CA ARG A 131 -24.82 1.63 -0.17
C ARG A 131 -23.78 0.52 -0.35
N ALA A 132 -23.09 0.18 0.72
CA ALA A 132 -21.92 -0.73 0.67
C ALA A 132 -22.25 -2.10 0.05
N MET A 133 -23.37 -2.73 0.42
CA MET A 133 -23.75 -4.04 -0.15
C MET A 133 -24.00 -3.98 -1.66
N SER A 134 -24.73 -2.97 -2.13
CA SER A 134 -24.98 -2.74 -3.56
C SER A 134 -23.66 -2.52 -4.30
N LEU A 135 -22.77 -1.68 -3.74
CA LEU A 135 -21.44 -1.43 -4.29
C LEU A 135 -20.59 -2.72 -4.38
N ILE A 136 -20.63 -3.59 -3.36
CA ILE A 136 -19.92 -4.89 -3.38
C ILE A 136 -20.43 -5.78 -4.51
N VAL A 137 -21.74 -5.90 -4.68
CA VAL A 137 -22.36 -6.74 -5.72
C VAL A 137 -22.03 -6.21 -7.10
N GLU A 138 -22.16 -4.90 -7.31
CA GLU A 138 -21.85 -4.24 -8.57
C GLU A 138 -20.37 -4.37 -8.92
N PHE A 139 -19.48 -4.16 -7.95
CA PHE A 139 -18.03 -4.34 -8.12
C PHE A 139 -17.67 -5.77 -8.57
N LYS A 140 -18.22 -6.80 -7.92
CA LYS A 140 -18.03 -8.20 -8.35
C LYS A 140 -18.54 -8.43 -9.78
N SER A 141 -19.69 -7.86 -10.11
CA SER A 141 -20.31 -7.98 -11.43
C SER A 141 -19.47 -7.31 -12.52
N ILE A 142 -18.85 -6.16 -12.22
CA ILE A 142 -17.93 -5.46 -13.13
C ILE A 142 -16.70 -6.31 -13.40
N LEU A 143 -16.07 -6.87 -12.36
CA LEU A 143 -14.91 -7.74 -12.52
C LEU A 143 -15.23 -8.95 -13.41
N LYS A 144 -16.35 -9.62 -13.14
CA LYS A 144 -16.74 -10.83 -13.88
C LYS A 144 -17.10 -10.54 -15.33
N ARG A 145 -17.81 -9.44 -15.61
CA ARG A 145 -18.25 -9.07 -16.96
C ARG A 145 -17.12 -8.58 -17.86
N ASN A 146 -16.13 -7.92 -17.29
CA ASN A 146 -14.98 -7.39 -18.05
C ASN A 146 -13.77 -8.33 -18.01
N ASP A 147 -13.88 -9.51 -17.39
CA ASP A 147 -12.77 -10.45 -17.20
C ASP A 147 -11.52 -9.79 -16.59
N VAL A 148 -11.73 -8.97 -15.56
CA VAL A 148 -10.65 -8.25 -14.86
C VAL A 148 -10.40 -8.88 -13.51
N GLU A 149 -9.14 -9.22 -13.24
CA GLU A 149 -8.71 -9.67 -11.92
C GLU A 149 -8.60 -8.50 -10.91
N TYR A 150 -8.82 -8.81 -9.63
CA TYR A 150 -8.69 -7.85 -8.52
C TYR A 150 -7.35 -7.08 -8.57
N LYS A 151 -6.24 -7.78 -8.78
CA LYS A 151 -4.89 -7.20 -8.78
C LYS A 151 -4.72 -6.00 -9.72
N ASN A 152 -5.44 -5.98 -10.84
CA ASN A 152 -5.33 -4.96 -11.87
C ASN A 152 -6.13 -3.69 -11.54
N ILE A 153 -7.11 -3.78 -10.64
CA ILE A 153 -8.08 -2.71 -10.40
C ILE A 153 -8.02 -2.12 -9.00
N LEU A 154 -7.59 -2.89 -7.99
CA LEU A 154 -7.66 -2.48 -6.59
C LEU A 154 -6.94 -1.16 -6.30
N ASN A 155 -5.78 -0.91 -6.93
CA ASN A 155 -5.08 0.37 -6.78
C ASN A 155 -5.95 1.56 -7.18
N TYR A 156 -6.63 1.44 -8.32
CA TYR A 156 -7.54 2.47 -8.82
C TYR A 156 -8.77 2.61 -7.90
N THR A 157 -9.38 1.49 -7.53
CA THR A 157 -10.57 1.48 -6.66
C THR A 157 -10.30 2.11 -5.30
N PHE A 158 -9.18 1.77 -4.63
CA PHE A 158 -8.80 2.40 -3.37
C PHE A 158 -8.51 3.89 -3.53
N ALA A 159 -7.82 4.30 -4.60
CA ALA A 159 -7.57 5.72 -4.86
C ALA A 159 -8.88 6.50 -5.09
N ALA A 160 -9.87 5.90 -5.74
CA ALA A 160 -11.19 6.48 -5.90
C ALA A 160 -11.96 6.51 -4.58
N LEU A 161 -11.87 5.45 -3.77
CA LEU A 161 -12.54 5.35 -2.48
C LEU A 161 -11.99 6.38 -1.48
N GLU A 162 -10.68 6.56 -1.41
CA GLU A 162 -10.02 7.61 -0.62
C GLU A 162 -10.56 9.01 -1.00
N ARG A 163 -10.64 9.31 -2.30
CA ARG A 163 -11.18 10.60 -2.79
C ARG A 163 -12.65 10.80 -2.41
N ASN A 164 -13.47 9.76 -2.53
CA ASN A 164 -14.88 9.82 -2.13
C ASN A 164 -15.04 10.04 -0.61
N ALA A 165 -14.20 9.37 0.21
CA ALA A 165 -14.20 9.57 1.65
C ALA A 165 -13.83 11.01 2.03
N CYS A 166 -12.78 11.57 1.41
CA CYS A 166 -12.44 12.99 1.57
C CYS A 166 -13.60 13.89 1.15
N SER A 167 -14.20 13.65 -0.02
CA SER A 167 -15.34 14.47 -0.50
C SER A 167 -16.55 14.43 0.45
N ILE A 168 -16.84 13.28 1.07
CA ILE A 168 -17.89 13.18 2.11
C ILE A 168 -17.55 14.08 3.29
N ILE A 169 -16.30 14.03 3.76
CA ILE A 169 -15.83 14.78 4.92
C ILE A 169 -15.81 16.29 4.63
N ASP A 170 -15.36 16.69 3.45
CA ASP A 170 -15.31 18.09 3.03
C ASP A 170 -16.72 18.68 2.94
N LYS A 171 -17.66 17.99 2.28
CA LYS A 171 -19.07 18.40 2.21
C LYS A 171 -19.73 18.43 3.59
N PHE A 172 -19.45 17.45 4.43
CA PHE A 172 -19.94 17.46 5.81
C PHE A 172 -19.39 18.68 6.60
N THR A 173 -18.12 19.03 6.40
CA THR A 173 -17.51 20.21 7.04
C THR A 173 -18.13 21.52 6.55
N ALA A 174 -18.51 21.58 5.27
CA ALA A 174 -19.18 22.73 4.67
C ALA A 174 -20.66 22.86 5.08
N SER A 175 -21.25 21.84 5.71
CA SER A 175 -22.64 21.88 6.18
C SER A 175 -22.79 22.81 7.39
N SER A 176 -23.96 23.43 7.53
CA SER A 176 -24.27 24.24 8.71
C SER A 176 -24.08 23.44 10.02
N ALA A 177 -23.26 23.97 10.93
CA ALA A 177 -22.83 23.25 12.14
C ALA A 177 -23.97 22.88 13.09
N GLN A 178 -25.07 23.64 13.08
CA GLN A 178 -26.25 23.39 13.92
C GLN A 178 -27.14 22.26 13.40
N HIS A 179 -27.05 21.93 12.11
CA HIS A 179 -27.95 20.99 11.44
C HIS A 179 -27.25 19.76 10.86
N ARG A 180 -25.91 19.71 10.93
CA ARG A 180 -25.14 18.53 10.51
C ARG A 180 -25.41 17.33 11.44
N SER A 181 -25.52 16.14 10.84
CA SER A 181 -25.74 14.89 11.56
C SER A 181 -24.47 14.05 11.60
N ASP A 182 -23.78 14.04 12.74
CA ASP A 182 -22.63 13.15 12.98
C ASP A 182 -23.02 11.67 12.73
N LYS A 183 -24.23 11.26 13.10
CA LYS A 183 -24.74 9.89 12.89
C LYS A 183 -24.74 9.49 11.42
N THR A 184 -25.11 10.43 10.54
CA THR A 184 -25.13 10.20 9.10
C THR A 184 -23.72 10.05 8.55
N LEU A 185 -22.82 10.94 8.96
CA LEU A 185 -21.40 10.84 8.61
C LEU A 185 -20.84 9.47 9.02
N ILE A 186 -21.05 9.06 10.27
CA ILE A 186 -20.56 7.76 10.77
C ILE A 186 -21.11 6.59 9.94
N LYS A 187 -22.40 6.58 9.63
CA LYS A 187 -22.98 5.52 8.78
C LYS A 187 -22.33 5.47 7.40
N ALA A 188 -22.10 6.62 6.78
CA ALA A 188 -21.42 6.70 5.49
C ALA A 188 -19.97 6.19 5.57
N LEU A 189 -19.20 6.63 6.58
CA LEU A 189 -17.82 6.18 6.79
C LEU A 189 -17.72 4.68 7.09
N LEU A 190 -18.69 4.11 7.82
CA LEU A 190 -18.79 2.66 8.02
C LEU A 190 -19.02 1.93 6.69
N GLY A 191 -19.88 2.45 5.81
CA GLY A 191 -20.09 1.89 4.48
C GLY A 191 -18.84 1.94 3.60
N ILE A 192 -18.05 3.02 3.68
CA ILE A 192 -16.73 3.13 3.02
C ILE A 192 -15.78 2.05 3.54
N LEU A 193 -15.66 1.90 4.86
CA LEU A 193 -14.80 0.89 5.48
C LEU A 193 -15.24 -0.53 5.13
N GLU A 194 -16.55 -0.79 5.11
CA GLU A 194 -17.10 -2.10 4.75
C GLU A 194 -16.67 -2.51 3.34
N PHE A 195 -16.84 -1.62 2.37
CA PHE A 195 -16.37 -1.87 1.01
C PHE A 195 -14.85 -2.01 0.94
N ALA A 196 -14.09 -1.14 1.62
CA ALA A 196 -12.62 -1.18 1.65
C ALA A 196 -12.08 -2.51 2.19
N PHE A 197 -12.61 -2.98 3.32
CA PHE A 197 -12.18 -4.25 3.92
C PHE A 197 -12.65 -5.45 3.11
N PHE A 198 -13.80 -5.37 2.41
CA PHE A 198 -14.22 -6.41 1.48
C PHE A 198 -13.22 -6.58 0.33
N ILE A 199 -12.88 -5.48 -0.36
CA ILE A 199 -11.96 -5.55 -1.51
C ILE A 199 -10.52 -5.89 -1.08
N TYR A 200 -10.11 -5.47 0.12
CA TYR A 200 -8.83 -5.90 0.70
C TYR A 200 -8.80 -7.41 0.98
N ALA A 201 -9.88 -7.95 1.57
CA ALA A 201 -9.97 -9.35 1.93
C ALA A 201 -9.87 -10.29 0.71
N ALA A 202 -10.27 -9.81 -0.47
CA ALA A 202 -10.21 -10.58 -1.70
C ALA A 202 -8.77 -10.82 -2.18
N GLU A 203 -7.91 -9.81 -2.08
CA GLU A 203 -6.53 -9.88 -2.57
C GLU A 203 -5.59 -9.01 -1.71
N PRO A 204 -5.15 -9.50 -0.53
CA PRO A 204 -4.20 -8.79 0.32
C PRO A 204 -2.82 -8.69 -0.35
N ARG A 205 -2.30 -7.46 -0.49
CA ARG A 205 -0.96 -7.17 -1.04
C ARG A 205 -0.39 -5.91 -0.39
N VAL A 206 0.94 -5.82 -0.27
CA VAL A 206 1.65 -4.68 0.34
C VAL A 206 1.11 -3.31 -0.07
N ASN A 207 1.00 -3.04 -1.38
CA ASN A 207 0.52 -1.76 -1.89
C ASN A 207 -0.93 -1.45 -1.49
N ILE A 208 -1.77 -2.48 -1.37
CA ILE A 208 -3.16 -2.34 -0.92
C ILE A 208 -3.22 -2.17 0.60
N SER A 209 -2.36 -2.86 1.38
CA SER A 209 -2.26 -2.67 2.84
C SER A 209 -1.85 -1.25 3.19
N VAL A 210 -0.93 -0.65 2.42
CA VAL A 210 -0.56 0.77 2.55
C VAL A 210 -1.76 1.68 2.33
N ARG A 211 -2.57 1.44 1.28
CA ARG A 211 -3.77 2.25 0.98
C ARG A 211 -4.86 2.08 2.04
N LEU A 212 -5.08 0.86 2.51
CA LEU A 212 -6.01 0.59 3.61
C LEU A 212 -5.57 1.29 4.90
N ALA A 213 -4.27 1.20 5.25
CA ALA A 213 -3.72 1.91 6.40
C ALA A 213 -3.87 3.43 6.26
N ARG A 214 -3.67 3.99 5.04
CA ARG A 214 -3.92 5.42 4.76
C ARG A 214 -5.38 5.79 4.97
N LEU A 215 -6.30 5.03 4.38
CA LEU A 215 -7.73 5.28 4.52
C LEU A 215 -8.14 5.28 5.99
N VAL A 216 -7.77 4.25 6.75
CA VAL A 216 -8.07 4.17 8.19
C VAL A 216 -7.45 5.35 8.95
N SER A 217 -6.19 5.67 8.68
CA SER A 217 -5.49 6.76 9.37
C SER A 217 -6.12 8.13 9.09
N MET A 218 -6.46 8.39 7.83
CA MET A 218 -7.15 9.61 7.41
C MET A 218 -8.52 9.73 8.10
N LEU A 219 -9.33 8.67 8.09
CA LEU A 219 -10.64 8.70 8.76
C LEU A 219 -10.51 8.96 10.26
N VAL A 220 -9.50 8.39 10.92
CA VAL A 220 -9.23 8.65 12.33
C VAL A 220 -8.88 10.12 12.56
N ASP A 221 -7.96 10.68 11.78
CA ASP A 221 -7.53 12.07 11.92
C ASP A 221 -8.69 13.05 11.69
N GLU A 222 -9.49 12.81 10.66
CA GLU A 222 -10.64 13.65 10.33
C GLU A 222 -11.73 13.58 11.41
N LEU A 223 -12.00 12.39 11.98
CA LEU A 223 -12.93 12.27 13.11
C LEU A 223 -12.44 12.99 14.36
N HIS A 224 -11.13 13.03 14.61
CA HIS A 224 -10.56 13.85 15.69
C HIS A 224 -10.70 15.35 15.37
N ARG A 225 -10.37 15.77 14.14
CA ARG A 225 -10.41 17.16 13.68
C ARG A 225 -11.83 17.75 13.76
N LEU A 226 -12.83 16.97 13.37
CA LEU A 226 -14.23 17.39 13.36
C LEU A 226 -14.85 17.50 14.76
N GLY A 227 -14.19 16.96 15.80
CA GLY A 227 -14.72 16.94 17.16
C GLY A 227 -16.00 16.11 17.30
N VAL A 228 -16.17 15.08 16.47
CA VAL A 228 -17.35 14.19 16.49
C VAL A 228 -17.51 13.57 17.89
N ASN A 229 -18.76 13.39 18.31
CA ASN A 229 -19.07 12.75 19.60
C ASN A 229 -18.28 11.44 19.78
N ARG A 230 -17.74 11.25 21.00
CA ARG A 230 -16.86 10.12 21.34
C ARG A 230 -17.49 8.76 21.00
N ASP A 231 -18.75 8.53 21.36
CA ASP A 231 -19.43 7.24 21.14
C ASP A 231 -19.62 6.94 19.65
N LEU A 232 -19.89 7.98 18.86
CA LEU A 232 -20.06 7.88 17.42
C LEU A 232 -18.72 7.56 16.73
N LYS A 233 -17.66 8.25 17.12
CA LYS A 233 -16.30 7.97 16.65
C LYS A 233 -15.86 6.54 16.99
N HIS A 234 -16.21 6.05 18.19
CA HIS A 234 -15.91 4.68 18.59
C HIS A 234 -16.53 3.61 17.69
N GLN A 235 -17.65 3.88 17.03
CA GLN A 235 -18.25 2.93 16.09
C GLN A 235 -17.32 2.68 14.89
N VAL A 236 -16.78 3.75 14.30
CA VAL A 236 -15.83 3.66 13.17
C VAL A 236 -14.53 2.99 13.62
N MET A 237 -13.98 3.42 14.74
CA MET A 237 -12.71 2.89 15.24
C MET A 237 -12.83 1.42 15.66
N LYS A 238 -13.94 1.02 16.28
CA LYS A 238 -14.22 -0.39 16.61
C LYS A 238 -14.39 -1.22 15.35
N TYR A 239 -15.15 -0.74 14.37
CA TYR A 239 -15.31 -1.43 13.10
C TYR A 239 -13.95 -1.63 12.40
N ALA A 240 -13.11 -0.59 12.37
CA ALA A 240 -11.75 -0.68 11.84
C ALA A 240 -10.90 -1.69 12.63
N PHE A 241 -10.93 -1.63 13.96
CA PHE A 241 -10.19 -2.55 14.84
C PHE A 241 -10.55 -4.02 14.60
N ASP A 242 -11.85 -4.34 14.60
CA ASP A 242 -12.35 -5.70 14.43
C ASP A 242 -11.96 -6.26 13.06
N ASN A 243 -12.07 -5.43 12.02
CA ASN A 243 -11.70 -5.82 10.66
C ASN A 243 -10.20 -5.95 10.46
N LEU A 244 -9.38 -5.01 10.97
CA LEU A 244 -7.92 -5.11 10.93
C LEU A 244 -7.44 -6.37 11.65
N THR A 245 -7.98 -6.65 12.84
CA THR A 245 -7.66 -7.85 13.62
C THR A 245 -8.06 -9.11 12.86
N ARG A 246 -9.22 -9.12 12.20
CA ARG A 246 -9.66 -10.23 11.35
C ARG A 246 -8.70 -10.48 10.18
N GLN A 247 -8.21 -9.42 9.53
CA GLN A 247 -7.24 -9.56 8.43
C GLN A 247 -5.86 -10.02 8.93
N LEU A 248 -5.43 -9.53 10.08
CA LEU A 248 -4.19 -9.96 10.72
C LEU A 248 -4.21 -11.45 11.03
N ARG A 249 -5.27 -11.96 11.65
CA ARG A 249 -5.42 -13.41 11.94
C ARG A 249 -5.35 -14.29 10.69
N LYS A 250 -5.89 -13.81 9.56
CA LYS A 250 -5.80 -14.52 8.27
C LYS A 250 -4.40 -14.48 7.67
N SER A 251 -3.65 -13.42 7.94
CA SER A 251 -2.31 -13.19 7.37
C SER A 251 -1.22 -13.86 8.20
N SER A 252 -1.40 -13.95 9.53
CA SER A 252 -0.45 -14.53 10.48
C SER A 252 -0.40 -16.06 10.48
N SER A 253 -1.25 -16.74 9.71
CA SER A 253 -1.16 -18.19 9.49
C SER A 253 0.02 -18.57 8.57
N LYS A 254 0.60 -17.59 7.88
CA LYS A 254 1.84 -17.76 7.11
C LYS A 254 3.02 -17.64 8.06
N GLN A 255 3.96 -18.56 7.94
CA GLN A 255 5.09 -18.82 8.86
C GLN A 255 6.14 -17.68 8.96
N ASN A 256 5.80 -16.43 8.62
CA ASN A 256 6.61 -15.24 8.89
C ASN A 256 5.71 -13.97 8.85
N PRO A 257 6.00 -12.94 9.68
CA PRO A 257 5.31 -11.66 9.60
C PRO A 257 5.66 -10.96 8.28
N ASN A 258 4.74 -10.99 7.32
CA ASN A 258 4.92 -10.28 6.06
C ASN A 258 4.73 -8.76 6.25
N ILE A 259 5.25 -7.96 5.32
CA ILE A 259 5.16 -6.49 5.34
C ILE A 259 3.70 -6.00 5.43
N GLU A 260 2.73 -6.75 4.90
CA GLU A 260 1.30 -6.46 5.06
C GLU A 260 0.90 -6.42 6.54
N VAL A 261 1.32 -7.40 7.34
CA VAL A 261 1.04 -7.48 8.79
C VAL A 261 1.53 -6.22 9.47
N MET A 262 2.73 -5.77 9.13
CA MET A 262 3.34 -4.57 9.70
C MET A 262 2.50 -3.32 9.43
N TYR A 263 2.04 -3.11 8.19
CA TYR A 263 1.16 -1.98 7.86
C TYR A 263 -0.18 -2.02 8.61
N LEU A 264 -0.76 -3.20 8.76
CA LEU A 264 -2.02 -3.35 9.52
C LEU A 264 -1.81 -3.09 11.02
N VAL A 265 -0.69 -3.52 11.61
CA VAL A 265 -0.33 -3.23 13.01
C VAL A 265 -0.11 -1.73 13.21
N LEU A 266 0.54 -1.05 12.27
CA LEU A 266 0.68 0.41 12.31
C LEU A 266 -0.70 1.11 12.25
N ALA A 267 -1.60 0.64 11.38
CA ALA A 267 -2.97 1.16 11.32
C ALA A 267 -3.73 0.95 12.65
N LEU A 268 -3.55 -0.20 13.31
CA LEU A 268 -4.11 -0.45 14.65
C LEU A 268 -3.57 0.55 15.68
N ARG A 269 -2.26 0.84 15.66
CA ARG A 269 -1.66 1.84 16.55
C ARG A 269 -2.33 3.21 16.41
N LYS A 270 -2.69 3.60 15.18
CA LYS A 270 -3.34 4.88 14.88
C LYS A 270 -4.74 5.00 15.50
N LEU A 271 -5.44 3.89 15.76
CA LEU A 271 -6.72 3.89 16.47
C LEU A 271 -6.60 4.34 17.94
N GLY A 272 -5.40 4.41 18.50
CA GLY A 272 -5.18 4.95 19.83
C GLY A 272 -5.35 3.93 20.96
N ARG A 273 -5.41 4.43 22.19
CA ARG A 273 -5.15 3.64 23.42
C ARG A 273 -6.22 2.60 23.73
N GLU A 274 -7.46 2.83 23.32
CA GLU A 274 -8.60 1.93 23.60
C GLU A 274 -8.62 0.70 22.69
N TYR A 275 -7.88 0.74 21.59
CA TYR A 275 -7.83 -0.31 20.56
C TYR A 275 -6.48 -1.04 20.55
N LEU A 276 -5.82 -1.10 21.71
CA LEU A 276 -4.55 -1.77 21.88
C LEU A 276 -4.73 -3.29 22.03
N LEU A 277 -4.13 -4.06 21.12
CA LEU A 277 -4.08 -5.53 21.17
C LEU A 277 -3.56 -6.08 22.51
N PRO A 278 -4.08 -7.22 22.99
CA PRO A 278 -3.44 -8.02 24.03
C PRO A 278 -2.01 -8.41 23.65
N GLU A 279 -1.12 -8.51 24.64
CA GLU A 279 0.30 -8.82 24.42
C GLU A 279 0.48 -10.16 23.71
N SER A 280 -0.28 -11.19 24.10
CA SER A 280 -0.23 -12.53 23.49
C SER A 280 -0.67 -12.55 22.02
N ILE A 281 -1.69 -11.76 21.66
CA ILE A 281 -2.17 -11.65 20.28
C ILE A 281 -1.16 -10.86 19.43
N LEU A 282 -0.58 -9.80 19.99
CA LEU A 282 0.47 -9.07 19.31
C LEU A 282 1.70 -9.96 19.07
N ALA A 283 2.13 -10.69 20.10
CA ALA A 283 3.25 -11.63 20.05
C ALA A 283 3.08 -12.64 18.90
N SER A 284 1.90 -13.25 18.78
CA SER A 284 1.65 -14.24 17.73
C SER A 284 1.71 -13.67 16.31
N TYR A 285 1.33 -12.41 16.09
CA TYR A 285 1.47 -11.77 14.78
C TYR A 285 2.92 -11.50 14.37
N PHE A 286 3.84 -11.47 15.33
CA PHE A 286 5.27 -11.33 15.10
C PHE A 286 6.04 -12.65 15.22
N GLY A 287 5.34 -13.79 15.33
CA GLY A 287 5.95 -15.13 15.38
C GLY A 287 6.46 -15.56 16.76
N PHE A 288 6.17 -14.81 17.83
CA PHE A 288 6.54 -15.19 19.19
C PHE A 288 5.57 -16.20 19.79
N ILE A 289 6.11 -17.19 20.50
CA ILE A 289 5.36 -18.19 21.25
C ILE A 289 5.64 -17.98 22.73
N TYR A 290 4.62 -18.10 23.58
CA TYR A 290 4.81 -18.02 25.02
C TYR A 290 5.25 -19.39 25.55
N ASP A 291 6.41 -19.43 26.21
CA ASP A 291 6.93 -20.61 26.90
C ASP A 291 6.46 -20.57 28.36
N ASP A 292 5.55 -21.48 28.72
CA ASP A 292 4.98 -21.59 30.06
C ASP A 292 6.02 -21.97 31.13
N HIS A 293 7.04 -22.76 30.75
CA HIS A 293 8.10 -23.19 31.67
C HIS A 293 9.07 -22.04 31.96
N ALA A 294 9.51 -21.34 30.92
CA ALA A 294 10.43 -20.23 31.05
C ALA A 294 9.73 -18.89 31.39
N LYS A 295 8.39 -18.87 31.41
CA LYS A 295 7.54 -17.70 31.64
C LYS A 295 7.95 -16.49 30.80
N LYS A 296 8.31 -16.73 29.54
CA LYS A 296 8.79 -15.72 28.61
C LYS A 296 8.33 -16.03 27.20
N TYR A 297 8.26 -15.00 26.37
CA TYR A 297 8.14 -15.21 24.94
C TYR A 297 9.47 -15.70 24.40
N VAL A 298 9.40 -16.75 23.58
CA VAL A 298 10.51 -17.28 22.81
C VAL A 298 10.25 -17.04 21.33
N ASP A 299 11.33 -16.82 20.60
CA ASP A 299 11.26 -16.61 19.18
C ASP A 299 10.88 -17.92 18.48
N GLY A 300 9.77 -17.92 17.75
CA GLY A 300 9.33 -19.06 16.97
C GLY A 300 9.87 -19.04 15.54
N GLN A 301 10.26 -17.87 15.00
CA GLN A 301 10.48 -17.65 13.55
C GLN A 301 11.46 -16.51 13.26
N SER A 302 11.85 -16.28 12.00
CA SER A 302 12.83 -15.22 11.68
C SER A 302 12.24 -13.82 11.93
N PHE A 303 12.69 -13.17 13.00
CA PHE A 303 12.34 -11.78 13.35
C PHE A 303 13.22 -10.78 12.56
N ASP A 304 12.68 -10.23 11.48
CA ASP A 304 13.40 -9.31 10.58
C ASP A 304 13.52 -7.86 11.11
N TYR A 305 14.37 -7.04 10.48
CA TYR A 305 14.56 -5.63 10.87
C TYR A 305 13.25 -4.82 10.89
N PHE A 306 12.36 -5.04 9.93
CA PHE A 306 11.09 -4.29 9.86
C PHE A 306 10.11 -4.75 10.95
N ALA A 307 10.09 -6.05 11.26
CA ALA A 307 9.31 -6.62 12.34
C ALA A 307 9.75 -6.03 13.69
N VAL A 308 11.06 -5.95 13.93
CA VAL A 308 11.66 -5.32 15.11
C VAL A 308 11.19 -3.88 15.26
N THR A 309 11.40 -3.07 14.22
CA THR A 309 11.11 -1.63 14.28
C THR A 309 9.63 -1.37 14.50
N VAL A 310 8.76 -2.08 13.78
CA VAL A 310 7.31 -1.93 13.92
C VAL A 310 6.82 -2.41 15.28
N LEU A 311 7.30 -3.54 15.79
CA LEU A 311 6.95 -4.04 17.12
C LEU A 311 7.33 -3.05 18.22
N LEU A 312 8.57 -2.54 18.20
CA LEU A 312 9.04 -1.56 19.18
C LEU A 312 8.25 -0.25 19.08
N SER A 313 7.95 0.18 17.85
CA SER A 313 7.13 1.38 17.63
C SER A 313 5.70 1.21 18.18
N TYR A 314 5.11 0.02 18.09
CA TYR A 314 3.76 -0.25 18.58
C TYR A 314 3.72 -0.32 20.12
N THR A 315 4.66 -1.09 20.68
CA THR A 315 4.74 -1.36 22.12
C THR A 315 5.13 -0.12 22.91
N THR A 316 6.07 0.69 22.39
CA THR A 316 6.65 1.87 23.05
C THR A 316 7.08 1.53 24.50
N SER A 317 7.06 2.48 25.44
CA SER A 317 7.35 2.23 26.86
C SER A 317 6.16 1.69 27.67
N LYS A 318 5.11 1.13 27.03
CA LYS A 318 3.91 0.67 27.76
C LYS A 318 4.24 -0.59 28.58
N LYS A 319 3.92 -0.56 29.89
CA LYS A 319 4.20 -1.68 30.82
C LYS A 319 3.56 -3.00 30.38
N ARG A 320 2.37 -2.97 29.78
CA ARG A 320 1.64 -4.15 29.30
C ARG A 320 2.34 -4.97 28.21
N TYR A 321 3.43 -4.46 27.65
CA TYR A 321 4.20 -5.12 26.58
C TYR A 321 5.66 -5.36 27.01
N SER A 322 5.96 -5.35 28.31
CA SER A 322 7.33 -5.52 28.81
C SER A 322 7.90 -6.90 28.51
N GLY A 323 7.08 -7.96 28.58
CA GLY A 323 7.53 -9.32 28.30
C GLY A 323 7.94 -9.47 26.84
N LEU A 324 7.07 -9.00 25.94
CA LEU A 324 7.31 -9.05 24.51
C LEU A 324 8.50 -8.19 24.07
N ARG A 325 8.68 -6.99 24.66
CA ARG A 325 9.88 -6.17 24.38
C ARG A 325 11.17 -6.85 24.82
N THR A 326 11.16 -7.48 25.99
CA THR A 326 12.34 -8.21 26.50
C THR A 326 12.70 -9.37 25.58
N ALA A 327 11.68 -10.11 25.08
CA ALA A 327 11.89 -11.18 24.12
C ALA A 327 12.41 -10.67 22.76
N ALA A 328 11.88 -9.55 22.27
CA ALA A 328 12.38 -8.90 21.06
C ALA A 328 13.86 -8.49 21.20
N GLU A 329 14.24 -7.87 22.31
CA GLU A 329 15.65 -7.53 22.59
C GLU A 329 16.55 -8.78 22.62
N ALA A 330 16.10 -9.87 23.25
CA ALA A 330 16.84 -11.12 23.29
C ALA A 330 17.04 -11.72 21.89
N CYS A 331 15.97 -11.80 21.09
CA CYS A 331 16.02 -12.29 19.72
C CYS A 331 17.01 -11.49 18.84
N ILE A 332 17.00 -10.16 18.96
CA ILE A 332 17.93 -9.30 18.20
C ILE A 332 19.39 -9.60 18.58
N LEU A 333 19.67 -9.78 19.87
CA LEU A 333 21.01 -10.12 20.34
C LEU A 333 21.45 -11.50 19.85
N ASP A 334 20.58 -12.50 19.90
CA ASP A 334 20.85 -13.84 19.41
C ASP A 334 21.12 -13.84 17.89
N ARG A 335 20.35 -13.03 17.14
CA ARG A 335 20.55 -12.83 15.71
C ARG A 335 21.89 -12.15 15.40
N LEU A 336 22.28 -11.15 16.17
CA LEU A 336 23.57 -10.50 15.99
C LEU A 336 24.73 -11.45 16.32
N ASN A 337 24.61 -12.23 17.40
CA ASN A 337 25.64 -13.17 17.84
C ASN A 337 25.86 -14.28 16.81
N SER A 338 24.78 -14.87 16.28
CA SER A 338 24.84 -15.91 15.25
C SER A 338 25.47 -15.45 13.93
N ARG A 339 25.46 -14.14 13.65
CA ARG A 339 25.99 -13.53 12.42
C ARG A 339 27.21 -12.64 12.66
N SER A 340 27.80 -12.71 13.85
CA SER A 340 28.85 -11.79 14.32
C SER A 340 30.06 -11.73 13.39
N SER A 341 30.41 -12.84 12.73
CA SER A 341 31.54 -12.94 11.80
C SER A 341 31.41 -12.04 10.56
N TYR A 342 30.19 -11.70 10.13
CA TYR A 342 29.92 -10.85 8.97
C TYR A 342 28.94 -9.71 9.24
N ALA A 343 28.60 -9.43 10.50
CA ALA A 343 27.66 -8.38 10.88
C ALA A 343 27.98 -7.01 10.27
N ARG A 344 29.27 -6.66 10.12
CA ARG A 344 29.72 -5.41 9.50
C ARG A 344 29.47 -5.33 7.98
N ARG A 345 29.23 -6.46 7.33
CA ARG A 345 28.96 -6.57 5.88
C ARG A 345 27.49 -6.85 5.57
N ASP A 346 26.67 -7.06 6.61
CA ASP A 346 25.24 -7.28 6.50
C ASP A 346 24.50 -5.96 6.71
N SER A 347 23.99 -5.38 5.62
CA SER A 347 23.26 -4.11 5.66
C SER A 347 22.07 -4.13 6.62
N GLU A 348 21.36 -5.25 6.73
CA GLU A 348 20.19 -5.35 7.62
C GLU A 348 20.61 -5.24 9.08
N LEU A 349 21.70 -5.91 9.48
CA LEU A 349 22.22 -5.86 10.85
C LEU A 349 22.78 -4.48 11.19
N VAL A 350 23.43 -3.80 10.25
CA VAL A 350 23.93 -2.45 10.45
C VAL A 350 22.76 -1.47 10.64
N MET A 351 21.73 -1.56 9.80
CA MET A 351 20.52 -0.73 9.95
C MET A 351 19.82 -0.99 11.28
N THR A 352 19.69 -2.27 11.65
CA THR A 352 19.13 -2.69 12.95
C THR A 352 19.92 -2.09 14.11
N TYR A 353 21.25 -2.17 14.06
CA TYR A 353 22.11 -1.59 15.09
C TYR A 353 21.89 -0.09 15.24
N LEU A 354 21.99 0.67 14.14
CA LEU A 354 21.86 2.12 14.13
C LEU A 354 20.50 2.58 14.67
N ASP A 355 19.40 1.95 14.24
CA ASP A 355 18.07 2.31 14.72
C ASP A 355 17.84 1.96 16.20
N LEU A 356 18.38 0.84 16.68
CA LEU A 356 18.14 0.38 18.06
C LEU A 356 18.97 1.13 19.09
N VAL A 357 20.16 1.64 18.74
CA VAL A 357 20.95 2.47 19.66
C VAL A 357 20.24 3.79 19.96
N THR A 358 19.55 4.39 18.98
CA THR A 358 18.76 5.61 19.19
C THR A 358 17.35 5.31 19.71
N CYS A 359 16.83 4.09 19.55
CA CYS A 359 15.49 3.72 20.01
C CYS A 359 15.32 3.94 21.53
N PRO A 360 14.32 4.75 21.98
CA PRO A 360 14.07 4.99 23.40
C PRO A 360 13.40 3.81 24.11
N TYR A 361 12.91 2.81 23.36
CA TYR A 361 12.15 1.68 23.90
C TYR A 361 13.02 0.44 24.19
N VAL A 362 14.30 0.50 23.83
CA VAL A 362 15.30 -0.56 24.01
C VAL A 362 16.14 -0.27 25.26
N SER A 363 16.40 -1.30 26.06
CA SER A 363 17.22 -1.17 27.26
C SER A 363 18.67 -0.77 26.97
N MET A 364 19.27 0.02 27.86
CA MET A 364 20.67 0.41 27.74
C MET A 364 21.62 -0.79 27.76
N ALA A 365 21.27 -1.86 28.49
CA ALA A 365 22.02 -3.11 28.51
C ALA A 365 22.12 -3.73 27.11
N THR A 366 21.01 -3.79 26.38
CA THR A 366 20.97 -4.28 25.00
C THR A 366 21.78 -3.37 24.08
N LYS A 367 21.65 -2.04 24.20
CA LYS A 367 22.45 -1.08 23.41
C LYS A 367 23.96 -1.27 23.60
N MET A 368 24.41 -1.48 24.84
CA MET A 368 25.82 -1.75 25.13
C MET A 368 26.30 -3.07 24.52
N LYS A 369 25.50 -4.13 24.58
CA LYS A 369 25.83 -5.42 23.94
C LYS A 369 25.92 -5.28 22.42
N LEU A 370 24.99 -4.56 21.80
CA LEU A 370 25.01 -4.27 20.37
C LEU A 370 26.29 -3.49 20.00
N ALA A 371 26.61 -2.42 20.73
CA ALA A 371 27.83 -1.64 20.50
C ALA A 371 29.11 -2.48 20.61
N SER A 372 29.19 -3.33 21.64
CA SER A 372 30.32 -4.24 21.84
C SER A 372 30.49 -5.21 20.67
N ALA A 373 29.40 -5.74 20.10
CA ALA A 373 29.46 -6.63 18.96
C ALA A 373 30.00 -5.94 17.68
N TYR A 374 29.83 -4.62 17.56
CA TYR A 374 30.44 -3.82 16.50
C TYR A 374 31.85 -3.32 16.85
N GLY A 375 32.38 -3.63 18.04
CA GLY A 375 33.67 -3.18 18.53
C GLY A 375 33.72 -1.70 18.94
N GLN A 376 32.57 -1.14 19.31
CA GLN A 376 32.45 0.25 19.78
C GLN A 376 32.56 0.31 21.31
N SER A 377 33.31 1.28 21.81
CA SER A 377 33.39 1.60 23.24
C SER A 377 32.11 2.29 23.73
N VAL A 378 31.94 2.36 25.05
CA VAL A 378 30.80 3.08 25.67
C VAL A 378 30.79 4.57 25.27
N PHE A 379 31.96 5.20 25.18
CA PHE A 379 32.07 6.59 24.73
C PHE A 379 31.60 6.77 23.28
N GLN A 380 32.00 5.85 22.39
CA GLN A 380 31.56 5.87 21.00
C GLN A 380 30.05 5.63 20.85
N LEU A 381 29.46 4.76 21.68
CA LEU A 381 28.01 4.57 21.72
C LEU A 381 27.28 5.87 22.10
N TRP A 382 27.74 6.58 23.13
CA TRP A 382 27.14 7.87 23.52
C TRP A 382 27.29 8.93 22.43
N ALA A 383 28.46 9.00 21.79
CA ALA A 383 28.65 9.89 20.65
C ALA A 383 27.69 9.56 19.50
N LEU A 384 27.53 8.28 19.17
CA LEU A 384 26.61 7.81 18.12
C LEU A 384 25.14 8.15 18.42
N ILE A 385 24.72 8.01 19.68
CA ILE A 385 23.36 8.38 20.12
C ILE A 385 23.17 9.91 20.04
N ALA A 386 24.19 10.70 20.36
CA ALA A 386 24.13 12.15 20.30
C ALA A 386 24.19 12.71 18.87
N CYS A 387 24.72 11.96 17.90
CA CYS A 387 24.85 12.41 16.51
C CYS A 387 23.50 12.59 15.79
N SER A 388 22.47 11.83 16.17
CA SER A 388 21.16 11.92 15.53
C SER A 388 20.06 11.40 16.45
N ASP A 389 18.91 12.10 16.45
CA ASP A 389 17.72 11.66 17.18
C ASP A 389 17.14 10.35 16.61
N TYR A 390 17.37 10.09 15.32
CA TYR A 390 17.02 8.83 14.65
C TYR A 390 17.88 8.58 13.41
N TRP A 391 17.92 7.33 12.93
CA TRP A 391 18.65 6.99 11.70
C TRP A 391 17.69 6.75 10.53
N PHE A 392 16.97 5.63 10.56
CA PHE A 392 15.99 5.25 9.54
C PHE A 392 14.57 5.27 10.08
N THR A 393 14.40 4.95 11.36
CA THR A 393 13.09 4.95 12.03
C THR A 393 12.94 6.14 12.95
N ASP A 394 11.98 7.01 12.66
CA ASP A 394 11.59 8.09 13.58
C ASP A 394 10.88 7.51 14.80
N TRP A 395 11.57 7.52 15.95
CA TRP A 395 11.04 7.05 17.22
C TRP A 395 10.25 8.12 17.99
N HIS A 396 10.43 9.39 17.62
CA HIS A 396 9.99 10.56 18.38
C HIS A 396 8.92 11.32 17.61
N GLY A 397 7.66 10.96 17.82
CA GLY A 397 6.54 11.65 17.19
C GLY A 397 6.16 11.10 15.81
N PHE A 398 6.48 9.83 15.53
CA PHE A 398 6.02 9.13 14.34
C PHE A 398 4.52 9.31 14.09
N ASP A 399 4.20 10.05 13.03
CA ASP A 399 2.85 10.12 12.48
C ASP A 399 2.74 9.22 11.25
N LEU A 400 1.89 8.20 11.39
CA LEU A 400 1.61 7.27 10.32
C LEU A 400 1.01 7.96 9.10
N SER A 401 0.12 8.93 9.29
CA SER A 401 -0.56 9.62 8.19
C SER A 401 0.45 10.40 7.33
N LEU A 402 1.28 11.22 7.98
CA LEU A 402 2.34 11.96 7.32
C LEU A 402 3.34 11.04 6.59
N SER A 403 3.74 9.94 7.23
CA SER A 403 4.69 8.99 6.66
C SER A 403 4.13 8.29 5.42
N LEU A 404 2.85 7.89 5.47
CA LEU A 404 2.19 7.26 4.34
C LEU A 404 1.91 8.24 3.19
N ASP A 405 1.67 9.53 3.48
CA ASP A 405 1.52 10.54 2.44
C ASP A 405 2.85 10.95 1.80
N LYS A 406 3.95 11.01 2.55
CA LYS A 406 5.31 11.13 1.98
C LYS A 406 5.62 9.96 1.04
N LYS A 407 5.15 8.75 1.34
CA LYS A 407 5.30 7.58 0.45
C LYS A 407 4.50 7.75 -0.85
N ARG A 408 3.39 8.50 -0.84
CA ARG A 408 2.60 8.81 -2.04
C ARG A 408 3.29 9.84 -2.93
N THR A 409 3.95 10.84 -2.35
CA THR A 409 4.57 11.95 -3.10
C THR A 409 5.94 11.63 -3.66
N ARG A 410 6.61 10.58 -3.17
CA ARG A 410 7.79 10.04 -3.83
C ARG A 410 7.35 9.45 -5.17
N GLU A 411 7.65 10.18 -6.25
CA GLU A 411 7.51 9.67 -7.60
C GLU A 411 8.25 8.33 -7.71
N VAL A 412 7.73 7.44 -8.55
CA VAL A 412 8.32 6.10 -8.76
C VAL A 412 9.60 6.19 -9.62
N TYR A 413 10.16 7.39 -9.79
CA TYR A 413 11.34 7.69 -10.59
C TYR A 413 12.25 8.67 -9.85
#